data_AF-A0A962LFX7-F1
#
_entry.id   AF-A0A962LFX7-F1
#
_cell.length_a   1.000
_cell.length_b   1.000
_cell.length_c   1.000
_cell.angle_alpha   90.00
_cell.angle_beta   90.00
_cell.angle_gamma   90.00
#
_symmetry.space_group_name_H-M   'P 1'
#
loop_
_entity.id
_entity.type
_entity.pdbx_description
1 polymer ?
#
loop_
_entity_poly.entity_id
_entity_poly.type
_entity_poly.pdbx_seq_one_letter_code
_entity_poly.pdbx_strand_id
1 'polypeptide(L)'
;MKNLIKIEMVLAALLCTCLAQAQTLKGSPASIDKQYRTAIEYGYAFVNTSRSVPDYINPRQLVRVSPDRYLELHDVSYPYAVPETKQFLGRLSAQYHSSCGEKLTVTSLLRPRDRQPANSVAHSVHPTGMAIDLRIPSSQKCRAWLERTLLSLEKQHVVEATRERYPPHYHVAVLARGAGARGTLQAGSGPAPAYVVRRGDTLSEIASRTGVSVAQLRAANGLRGSLINVGQKLRIPGTASDASSGSEAMAVNEIIYRVNRGDTLWRIANRYGTSVEQLRRSNSQAGDALQVGQVLKISKG
;
A
#
# COMPACT_ATOMS: atom_id res chain seq x y z
N MET A 1 18.78 20.79 66.92
CA MET A 1 20.03 20.48 66.18
C MET A 1 19.79 19.14 65.47
N LYS A 2 19.31 19.19 64.22
CA LYS A 2 20.01 18.91 62.95
C LYS A 2 19.97 17.43 62.54
N ASN A 3 19.67 17.22 61.24
CA ASN A 3 19.73 16.02 60.37
C ASN A 3 18.31 15.53 60.01
N LEU A 4 17.65 15.93 58.91
CA LEU A 4 18.00 15.98 57.47
C LEU A 4 18.41 14.61 56.90
N ILE A 5 17.90 14.27 55.69
CA ILE A 5 18.01 13.02 54.88
C ILE A 5 16.68 12.22 54.95
N LYS A 6 15.90 11.93 53.89
CA LYS A 6 16.09 11.97 52.43
C LYS A 6 14.74 12.17 51.74
N ILE A 7 14.79 12.90 50.64
CA ILE A 7 13.72 13.12 49.65
C ILE A 7 13.59 11.83 48.82
N GLU A 8 12.46 11.14 48.91
CA GLU A 8 12.04 10.16 47.90
C GLU A 8 11.12 10.88 46.91
N MET A 9 11.74 11.21 45.78
CA MET A 9 11.10 11.69 44.57
C MET A 9 10.12 10.60 44.08
N VAL A 10 8.83 10.76 44.36
CA VAL A 10 7.80 10.01 43.61
C VAL A 10 7.77 10.63 42.20
N LEU A 11 8.55 10.00 41.32
CA LEU A 11 8.57 10.22 39.89
C LEU A 11 7.15 9.99 39.37
N ALA A 12 6.40 11.08 39.18
CA ALA A 12 5.13 11.06 38.48
C ALA A 12 5.40 10.50 37.07
N ALA A 13 4.97 9.25 36.85
CA ALA A 13 4.94 8.64 35.54
C ALA A 13 4.05 9.53 34.65
N LEU A 14 4.68 10.34 33.81
CA LEU A 14 4.06 10.91 32.63
C LEU A 14 3.64 9.73 31.76
N LEU A 15 2.41 9.25 31.99
CA LEU A 15 1.65 8.52 31.00
C LEU A 15 1.52 9.47 29.81
N CYS A 16 2.47 9.36 28.88
CA CYS A 16 2.29 9.84 27.53
C CYS A 16 1.14 9.02 26.96
N THR A 17 -0.07 9.51 27.18
CA THR A 17 -1.26 9.07 26.46
C THR A 17 -1.03 9.52 25.03
N CYS A 18 -0.36 8.67 24.25
CA CYS A 18 -0.53 8.67 22.81
C CYS A 18 -2.03 8.49 22.59
N LEU A 19 -2.75 9.59 22.39
CA LEU A 19 -4.11 9.57 21.91
C LEU A 19 -4.04 8.83 20.57
N ALA A 20 -4.35 7.54 20.60
CA ALA A 20 -4.65 6.79 19.40
C ALA A 20 -5.79 7.56 18.75
N GLN A 21 -5.48 8.37 17.74
CA GLN A 21 -6.49 9.01 16.91
C GLN A 21 -7.35 7.87 16.41
N ALA A 22 -8.59 7.80 16.92
CA ALA A 22 -9.54 6.79 16.50
C ALA A 22 -9.61 6.87 14.98
N GLN A 23 -9.31 5.76 14.30
CA GLN A 23 -9.51 5.66 12.87
C GLN A 23 -10.98 5.91 12.60
N THR A 24 -11.25 7.04 11.99
CA THR A 24 -12.58 7.44 11.58
C THR A 24 -12.46 7.83 10.12
N LEU A 25 -13.46 7.50 9.31
CA LEU A 25 -13.57 8.00 7.93
C LEU A 25 -13.90 9.50 7.90
N LYS A 26 -13.49 10.25 8.92
CA LYS A 26 -13.60 11.70 9.01
C LYS A 26 -12.28 12.27 8.50
N GLY A 27 -12.34 12.97 7.38
CA GLY A 27 -11.20 13.70 6.86
C GLY A 27 -10.72 14.76 7.84
N SER A 28 -9.44 15.11 7.74
CA SER A 28 -8.84 16.23 8.45
C SER A 28 -7.81 16.91 7.55
N PRO A 29 -7.51 18.21 7.77
CA PRO A 29 -6.42 18.87 7.06
C PRO A 29 -5.09 18.11 7.15
N ALA A 30 -4.79 17.52 8.32
CA ALA A 30 -3.60 16.71 8.53
C ALA A 30 -3.56 15.44 7.65
N SER A 31 -4.71 14.80 7.41
CA SER A 31 -4.82 13.66 6.48
C SER A 31 -4.52 14.10 5.05
N ILE A 32 -5.12 15.20 4.58
CA ILE A 32 -4.85 15.75 3.25
C ILE A 32 -3.36 16.11 3.07
N ASP A 33 -2.75 16.76 4.06
CA ASP A 33 -1.33 17.10 4.03
C ASP A 33 -0.43 15.86 4.00
N LYS A 34 -0.83 14.79 4.71
CA LYS A 34 -0.11 13.51 4.70
C LYS A 34 -0.16 12.88 3.32
N GLN A 35 -1.32 12.87 2.66
CA GLN A 35 -1.46 12.37 1.30
C GLN A 35 -0.58 13.15 0.32
N TYR A 36 -0.62 14.49 0.39
CA TYR A 36 0.18 15.36 -0.45
C TYR A 36 1.70 15.14 -0.26
N ARG A 37 2.16 15.09 0.99
CA ARG A 37 3.57 14.80 1.32
C ARG A 37 4.00 13.42 0.82
N THR A 38 3.15 12.41 0.95
CA THR A 38 3.40 11.05 0.45
C THR A 38 3.57 11.05 -1.07
N ALA A 39 2.72 11.78 -1.80
CA ALA A 39 2.84 11.90 -3.25
C ALA A 39 4.17 12.55 -3.68
N ILE A 40 4.63 13.59 -2.95
CA ILE A 40 5.92 14.25 -3.17
C ILE A 40 7.08 13.30 -2.86
N GLU A 41 7.04 12.61 -1.72
CA GLU A 41 8.06 11.63 -1.31
C GLU A 41 8.22 10.51 -2.36
N TYR A 42 7.11 10.08 -2.95
CA TYR A 42 7.09 9.08 -4.00
C TYR A 42 7.49 9.60 -5.39
N GLY A 43 7.67 10.91 -5.53
CA GLY A 43 8.02 11.54 -6.80
C GLY A 43 6.90 11.42 -7.84
N TYR A 44 5.64 11.38 -7.41
CA TYR A 44 4.52 11.42 -8.35
C TYR A 44 4.41 12.80 -9.00
N ALA A 45 4.19 12.80 -10.30
CA ALA A 45 3.94 14.03 -11.02
C ALA A 45 2.54 14.56 -10.71
N PHE A 46 2.40 15.88 -10.52
CA PHE A 46 1.11 16.54 -10.45
C PHE A 46 0.74 17.05 -11.85
N VAL A 47 -0.17 16.34 -12.51
CA VAL A 47 -0.59 16.69 -13.88
C VAL A 47 -1.36 18.02 -13.85
N ASN A 48 -0.77 19.04 -14.46
CA ASN A 48 -1.31 20.40 -14.42
C ASN A 48 -2.49 20.58 -15.38
N THR A 49 -2.38 20.06 -16.60
CA THR A 49 -3.41 20.26 -17.63
C THR A 49 -3.94 18.95 -18.19
N SER A 50 -5.22 18.94 -18.51
CA SER A 50 -5.88 17.87 -19.26
C SER A 50 -5.18 17.51 -20.56
N ARG A 51 -4.60 18.51 -21.24
CA ARG A 51 -3.85 18.33 -22.49
C ARG A 51 -2.52 17.58 -22.30
N SER A 52 -1.89 17.73 -21.13
CA SER A 52 -0.61 17.08 -20.80
C SER A 52 -0.75 15.63 -20.32
N VAL A 53 -1.97 15.13 -20.08
CA VAL A 53 -2.19 13.76 -19.57
C VAL A 53 -1.47 12.69 -20.39
N PRO A 54 -1.48 12.71 -21.75
CA PRO A 54 -0.79 11.70 -22.56
C PRO A 54 0.70 11.57 -22.26
N ASP A 55 1.38 12.66 -21.88
CA ASP A 55 2.83 12.69 -21.62
C ASP A 55 3.23 11.83 -20.41
N TYR A 56 2.28 11.56 -19.51
CA TYR A 56 2.48 10.79 -18.29
C TYR A 56 2.03 9.33 -18.43
N ILE A 57 1.45 8.93 -19.57
CA ILE A 57 0.97 7.56 -19.78
C ILE A 57 2.16 6.65 -20.07
N ASN A 58 2.63 5.96 -19.04
CA ASN A 58 3.64 4.92 -19.14
C ASN A 58 3.60 4.02 -17.89
N PRO A 59 4.18 2.82 -17.94
CA PRO A 59 4.13 1.87 -16.82
C PRO A 59 4.73 2.37 -15.49
N ARG A 60 5.45 3.50 -15.48
CA ARG A 60 6.10 4.07 -14.27
C ARG A 60 5.34 5.25 -13.67
N GLN A 61 4.44 5.90 -14.42
CA GLN A 61 3.76 7.11 -13.98
C GLN A 61 2.25 6.91 -13.95
N LEU A 62 1.58 6.86 -15.12
CA LEU A 62 0.15 6.63 -15.20
C LEU A 62 -0.18 5.44 -16.09
N VAL A 63 -1.04 4.57 -15.58
CA VAL A 63 -1.57 3.41 -16.28
C VAL A 63 -3.08 3.49 -16.39
N ARG A 64 -3.63 3.02 -17.51
CA ARG A 64 -5.08 2.98 -17.72
C ARG A 64 -5.75 2.00 -16.76
N VAL A 65 -6.79 2.48 -16.08
CA VAL A 65 -7.77 1.67 -15.35
C VAL A 65 -8.93 1.40 -16.30
N SER A 66 -9.33 0.14 -16.42
CA SER A 66 -10.44 -0.26 -17.30
C SER A 66 -11.50 -0.96 -16.47
N PRO A 67 -12.80 -0.76 -16.75
CA PRO A 67 -13.85 -1.57 -16.15
C PRO A 67 -13.62 -3.06 -16.43
N ASP A 68 -14.08 -3.89 -15.52
CA ASP A 68 -14.03 -5.35 -15.68
C ASP A 68 -15.26 -6.02 -15.02
N ARG A 69 -15.14 -7.31 -14.69
CA ARG A 69 -16.23 -8.06 -14.04
C ARG A 69 -16.49 -7.64 -12.59
N TYR A 70 -15.58 -6.91 -11.95
CA TYR A 70 -15.60 -6.49 -10.55
C TYR A 70 -15.63 -4.97 -10.35
N LEU A 71 -15.15 -4.22 -11.35
CA LEU A 71 -15.00 -2.78 -11.30
C LEU A 71 -15.85 -2.10 -12.36
N GLU A 72 -16.54 -1.04 -11.96
CA GLU A 72 -17.24 -0.11 -12.84
C GLU A 72 -16.65 1.29 -12.71
N LEU A 73 -16.57 2.03 -13.82
CA LEU A 73 -16.22 3.44 -13.85
C LEU A 73 -17.47 4.25 -14.21
N HIS A 74 -17.86 5.20 -13.36
CA HIS A 74 -19.01 6.07 -13.58
C HIS A 74 -18.55 7.51 -13.75
N ASP A 75 -18.76 8.09 -14.93
CA ASP A 75 -18.40 9.47 -15.28
C ASP A 75 -16.90 9.83 -15.10
N VAL A 76 -16.02 8.83 -15.21
CA VAL A 76 -14.57 9.03 -15.08
C VAL A 76 -13.94 9.48 -16.39
N SER A 77 -13.70 10.80 -16.52
CA SER A 77 -13.12 11.40 -17.73
C SER A 77 -11.65 11.02 -17.98
N TYR A 78 -10.85 10.84 -16.92
CA TYR A 78 -9.44 10.47 -17.02
C TYR A 78 -9.20 9.16 -16.27
N PRO A 79 -9.41 8.00 -16.92
CA PRO A 79 -9.36 6.69 -16.27
C PRO A 79 -7.92 6.20 -16.09
N TYR A 80 -7.09 7.01 -15.44
CA TYR A 80 -5.68 6.77 -15.23
C TYR A 80 -5.35 6.87 -13.76
N ALA A 81 -4.42 6.05 -13.31
CA ALA A 81 -3.94 6.05 -11.94
C ALA A 81 -2.46 5.66 -11.93
N VAL A 82 -1.77 5.91 -10.83
CA VAL A 82 -0.43 5.33 -10.63
C VAL A 82 -0.54 3.80 -10.55
N PRO A 83 0.52 3.04 -10.93
CA PRO A 83 0.47 1.57 -10.95
C PRO A 83 0.01 0.94 -9.64
N GLU A 84 0.43 1.50 -8.51
CA GLU A 84 0.08 1.06 -7.17
C GLU A 84 -1.42 1.19 -6.90
N THR A 85 -2.02 2.31 -7.29
CA THR A 85 -3.46 2.56 -7.17
C THR A 85 -4.27 1.63 -8.07
N LYS A 86 -3.81 1.37 -9.31
CA LYS A 86 -4.46 0.38 -10.19
C LYS A 86 -4.44 -1.02 -9.57
N GLN A 87 -3.31 -1.44 -9.00
CA GLN A 87 -3.19 -2.75 -8.35
C GLN A 87 -4.06 -2.84 -7.10
N PHE A 88 -4.10 -1.79 -6.27
CA PHE A 88 -4.97 -1.69 -5.12
C PHE A 88 -6.44 -1.86 -5.52
N LEU A 89 -6.87 -1.11 -6.54
CA LEU A 89 -8.25 -1.14 -7.02
C LEU A 89 -8.67 -2.50 -7.57
N GLY A 90 -7.78 -3.20 -8.27
CA GLY A 90 -8.03 -4.57 -8.74
C GLY A 90 -8.24 -5.55 -7.58
N ARG A 91 -7.49 -5.43 -6.49
CA ARG A 91 -7.69 -6.26 -5.28
C ARG A 91 -8.97 -5.89 -4.53
N LEU A 92 -9.19 -4.60 -4.29
CA LEU A 92 -10.34 -4.11 -3.55
C LEU A 92 -11.65 -4.49 -4.26
N SER A 93 -11.74 -4.26 -5.57
CA SER A 93 -12.94 -4.60 -6.36
C SER A 93 -13.23 -6.10 -6.37
N ALA A 94 -12.21 -6.96 -6.51
CA ALA A 94 -12.39 -8.40 -6.47
C ALA A 94 -12.91 -8.90 -5.10
N GLN A 95 -12.37 -8.38 -4.00
CA GLN A 95 -12.80 -8.74 -2.64
C GLN A 95 -14.18 -8.19 -2.30
N TYR A 96 -14.44 -6.95 -2.73
CA TYR A 96 -15.75 -6.32 -2.62
C TYR A 96 -16.79 -7.19 -3.33
N HIS A 97 -16.57 -7.52 -4.59
CA HIS A 97 -17.46 -8.37 -5.36
C HIS A 97 -17.65 -9.75 -4.73
N SER A 98 -16.58 -10.38 -4.22
CA SER A 98 -16.69 -11.67 -3.53
C SER A 98 -17.54 -11.61 -2.25
N SER A 99 -17.58 -10.45 -1.58
CA SER A 99 -18.30 -10.26 -0.30
C SER A 99 -19.73 -9.76 -0.51
N CYS A 100 -19.96 -9.05 -1.61
CA CYS A 100 -21.16 -8.29 -1.88
C CYS A 100 -22.00 -8.78 -3.06
N GLY A 101 -21.37 -9.42 -4.05
CA GLY A 101 -22.00 -9.78 -5.32
C GLY A 101 -22.19 -8.62 -6.30
N GLU A 102 -21.87 -7.38 -5.92
CA GLU A 102 -21.99 -6.19 -6.77
C GLU A 102 -20.62 -5.69 -7.25
N LYS A 103 -20.59 -4.84 -8.28
CA LYS A 103 -19.35 -4.21 -8.76
C LYS A 103 -18.97 -3.03 -7.86
N LEU A 104 -17.69 -2.82 -7.64
CA LEU A 104 -17.19 -1.61 -7.02
C LEU A 104 -17.25 -0.47 -8.04
N THR A 105 -17.96 0.62 -7.73
CA THR A 105 -18.07 1.78 -8.64
C THR A 105 -17.09 2.88 -8.24
N VAL A 106 -16.17 3.20 -9.15
CA VAL A 106 -15.28 4.36 -9.05
C VAL A 106 -15.91 5.55 -9.78
N THR A 107 -15.99 6.69 -9.11
CA THR A 107 -16.56 7.94 -9.64
C THR A 107 -15.49 8.98 -9.98
N SER A 108 -14.23 8.77 -9.58
CA SER A 108 -13.10 9.61 -10.00
C SER A 108 -11.77 8.88 -9.85
N LEU A 109 -10.82 9.22 -10.73
CA LEU A 109 -9.42 8.75 -10.73
C LEU A 109 -8.50 9.97 -10.85
N LEU A 110 -7.58 9.98 -11.84
CA LEU A 110 -6.82 11.18 -12.20
C LEU A 110 -7.77 12.36 -12.44
N ARG A 111 -7.45 13.51 -11.86
CA ARG A 111 -8.10 14.78 -12.18
C ARG A 111 -7.02 15.85 -12.28
N PRO A 112 -6.62 16.27 -13.50
CA PRO A 112 -5.62 17.32 -13.69
C PRO A 112 -6.02 18.63 -12.99
N ARG A 113 -5.05 19.49 -12.66
CA ARG A 113 -5.31 20.73 -11.90
C ARG A 113 -6.32 21.65 -12.60
N ASP A 114 -6.25 21.78 -13.93
CA ASP A 114 -7.20 22.56 -14.75
C ASP A 114 -8.62 21.96 -14.82
N ARG A 115 -8.84 20.76 -14.26
CA ARG A 115 -10.14 20.08 -14.18
C ARG A 115 -10.62 19.88 -12.75
N GLN A 116 -9.92 20.42 -11.75
CA GLN A 116 -10.37 20.35 -10.37
C GLN A 116 -11.65 21.19 -10.19
N PRO A 117 -12.60 20.75 -9.36
CA PRO A 117 -13.78 21.54 -9.06
C PRO A 117 -13.38 22.81 -8.28
N ALA A 118 -14.21 23.85 -8.36
CA ALA A 118 -13.93 25.15 -7.75
C ALA A 118 -13.73 25.08 -6.21
N ASN A 119 -14.34 24.10 -5.55
CA ASN A 119 -14.22 23.84 -4.12
C ASN A 119 -13.08 22.86 -3.76
N SER A 120 -12.16 22.57 -4.69
CA SER A 120 -11.03 21.70 -4.41
C SER A 120 -10.03 22.36 -3.47
N VAL A 121 -9.38 21.54 -2.64
CA VAL A 121 -8.27 21.98 -1.78
C VAL A 121 -6.97 22.03 -2.58
N ALA A 122 -6.09 22.98 -2.24
CA ALA A 122 -4.79 23.17 -2.93
C ALA A 122 -3.90 21.91 -2.90
N HIS A 123 -4.00 21.12 -1.83
CA HIS A 123 -3.23 19.89 -1.60
C HIS A 123 -3.92 18.62 -2.13
N SER A 124 -4.86 18.74 -3.06
CA SER A 124 -5.48 17.58 -3.73
C SER A 124 -4.43 16.69 -4.39
N VAL A 125 -4.55 15.37 -4.19
CA VAL A 125 -3.67 14.35 -4.78
C VAL A 125 -4.28 13.68 -6.03
N HIS A 126 -5.51 14.01 -6.42
CA HIS A 126 -6.07 13.53 -7.69
C HIS A 126 -5.21 13.86 -8.93
N PRO A 127 -4.52 15.02 -9.03
CA PRO A 127 -3.64 15.30 -10.15
C PRO A 127 -2.47 14.32 -10.30
N THR A 128 -2.21 13.49 -9.29
CA THR A 128 -1.13 12.50 -9.32
C THR A 128 -1.58 11.12 -9.79
N GLY A 129 -2.89 10.83 -9.74
CA GLY A 129 -3.42 9.48 -9.96
C GLY A 129 -3.27 8.54 -8.75
N MET A 130 -2.81 9.04 -7.60
CA MET A 130 -2.70 8.30 -6.34
C MET A 130 -4.06 8.08 -5.65
N ALA A 131 -5.02 9.00 -5.84
CA ALA A 131 -6.33 8.96 -5.20
C ALA A 131 -7.45 8.53 -6.13
N ILE A 132 -8.49 7.94 -5.52
CA ILE A 132 -9.70 7.45 -6.16
C ILE A 132 -10.92 7.91 -5.36
N ASP A 133 -12.03 8.18 -6.05
CA ASP A 133 -13.32 8.40 -5.41
C ASP A 133 -14.22 7.18 -5.64
N LEU A 134 -14.77 6.60 -4.56
CA LEU A 134 -15.66 5.45 -4.59
C LEU A 134 -17.08 5.87 -4.28
N ARG A 135 -18.05 5.34 -5.04
CA ARG A 135 -19.47 5.49 -4.73
C ARG A 135 -19.78 4.87 -3.36
N ILE A 136 -20.61 5.54 -2.56
CA ILE A 136 -21.15 4.93 -1.34
C ILE A 136 -22.15 3.84 -1.71
N PRO A 137 -21.96 2.58 -1.29
CA PRO A 137 -22.91 1.50 -1.61
C PRO A 137 -24.30 1.75 -1.02
N SER A 138 -25.34 1.49 -1.81
CA SER A 138 -26.73 1.54 -1.36
C SER A 138 -27.03 0.42 -0.34
N SER A 139 -26.50 -0.77 -0.58
CA SER A 139 -26.55 -1.92 0.33
C SER A 139 -25.81 -1.61 1.64
N GLN A 140 -26.52 -1.69 2.77
CA GLN A 140 -25.92 -1.47 4.10
C GLN A 140 -24.84 -2.51 4.43
N LYS A 141 -25.03 -3.77 4.02
CA LYS A 141 -24.02 -4.83 4.19
C LYS A 141 -22.72 -4.46 3.49
N CYS A 142 -22.82 -3.96 2.25
CA CYS A 142 -21.66 -3.65 1.42
C CYS A 142 -20.98 -2.36 1.81
N ARG A 143 -21.76 -1.35 2.20
CA ARG A 143 -21.23 -0.14 2.82
C ARG A 143 -20.44 -0.48 4.07
N ALA A 144 -21.01 -1.28 4.98
CA ALA A 144 -20.33 -1.67 6.20
C ALA A 144 -19.07 -2.52 5.94
N TRP A 145 -19.09 -3.38 4.91
CA TRP A 145 -17.89 -4.12 4.48
C TRP A 145 -16.80 -3.18 3.98
N LEU A 146 -17.15 -2.24 3.10
CA LEU A 146 -16.21 -1.29 2.52
C LEU A 146 -15.61 -0.38 3.60
N GLU A 147 -16.45 0.19 4.47
CA GLU A 147 -15.99 1.05 5.57
C GLU A 147 -15.06 0.31 6.53
N ARG A 148 -15.38 -0.92 6.95
CA ARG A 148 -14.48 -1.73 7.79
C ARG A 148 -13.17 -2.05 7.09
N THR A 149 -13.20 -2.31 5.79
CA THR A 149 -12.01 -2.62 5.00
C THR A 149 -11.12 -1.39 4.89
N LEU A 150 -11.68 -0.22 4.57
CA LEU A 150 -10.95 1.05 4.50
C LEU A 150 -10.32 1.40 5.85
N LEU A 151 -11.07 1.31 6.95
CA LEU A 151 -10.54 1.55 8.30
C LEU A 151 -9.39 0.58 8.66
N SER A 152 -9.51 -0.70 8.30
CA SER A 152 -8.43 -1.68 8.51
C SER A 152 -7.16 -1.33 7.71
N LEU A 153 -7.33 -0.81 6.49
CA LEU A 153 -6.22 -0.39 5.65
C LEU A 153 -5.57 0.91 6.14
N GLU A 154 -6.35 1.85 6.67
CA GLU A 154 -5.82 3.05 7.31
C GLU A 154 -4.97 2.68 8.54
N LYS A 155 -5.43 1.71 9.33
CA LYS A 155 -4.66 1.16 10.46
C LYS A 155 -3.31 0.60 10.05
N GLN A 156 -3.24 0.02 8.87
CA GLN A 156 -2.03 -0.55 8.30
C GLN A 156 -1.24 0.47 7.47
N HIS A 157 -1.65 1.74 7.46
CA HIS A 157 -1.05 2.81 6.66
C HIS A 157 -0.99 2.51 5.15
N VAL A 158 -1.94 1.72 4.65
CA VAL A 158 -2.06 1.38 3.23
C VAL A 158 -2.80 2.48 2.47
N VAL A 159 -3.80 3.09 3.11
CA VAL A 159 -4.60 4.18 2.55
C VAL A 159 -4.84 5.29 3.57
N GLU A 160 -5.25 6.45 3.08
CA GLU A 160 -6.05 7.42 3.83
C GLU A 160 -7.44 7.46 3.18
N ALA A 161 -8.50 7.32 3.96
CA ALA A 161 -9.86 7.25 3.47
C ALA A 161 -10.77 8.25 4.19
N THR A 162 -11.46 9.08 3.43
CA THR A 162 -12.41 10.07 3.95
C THR A 162 -13.78 9.81 3.35
N ARG A 163 -14.82 9.79 4.20
CA ARG A 163 -16.21 9.81 3.75
C ARG A 163 -16.65 11.26 3.54
N GLU A 164 -16.73 11.66 2.29
CA GLU A 164 -17.17 12.99 1.88
C GLU A 164 -18.69 13.12 1.95
N ARG A 165 -19.17 14.33 2.27
CA ARG A 165 -20.61 14.61 2.41
C ARG A 165 -21.25 15.16 1.15
N TYR A 166 -20.53 16.00 0.40
CA TYR A 166 -21.10 16.73 -0.72
C TYR A 166 -20.12 16.87 -1.91
N PRO A 167 -20.32 16.10 -3.00
CA PRO A 167 -21.25 14.97 -3.11
C PRO A 167 -20.82 13.79 -2.21
N PRO A 168 -21.73 12.88 -1.83
CA PRO A 168 -21.40 11.75 -0.97
C PRO A 168 -20.58 10.67 -1.70
N HIS A 169 -19.33 10.50 -1.31
CA HIS A 169 -18.41 9.47 -1.81
C HIS A 169 -17.35 9.13 -0.77
N TYR A 170 -16.57 8.08 -0.99
CA TYR A 170 -15.32 7.88 -0.26
C TYR A 170 -14.17 8.38 -1.10
N HIS A 171 -13.43 9.36 -0.60
CA HIS A 171 -12.13 9.74 -1.13
C HIS A 171 -11.07 8.80 -0.53
N VAL A 172 -10.27 8.14 -1.36
CA VAL A 172 -9.25 7.18 -0.91
C VAL A 172 -7.93 7.46 -1.60
N ALA A 173 -6.90 7.80 -0.83
CA ALA A 173 -5.53 7.95 -1.31
C ALA A 173 -4.70 6.71 -0.95
N VAL A 174 -4.08 6.07 -1.94
CA VAL A 174 -3.27 4.86 -1.73
C VAL A 174 -1.86 5.25 -1.30
N LEU A 175 -1.54 5.06 -0.03
CA LEU A 175 -0.28 5.49 0.57
C LEU A 175 0.87 4.51 0.36
N ALA A 176 0.62 3.24 0.02
CA ALA A 176 1.68 2.25 0.05
C ALA A 176 2.26 1.91 -1.33
N ARG A 177 3.58 1.72 -1.41
CA ARG A 177 4.31 1.28 -2.62
C ARG A 177 4.90 -0.12 -2.48
N GLY A 178 5.16 -0.77 -3.62
CA GLY A 178 5.81 -2.09 -3.67
C GLY A 178 5.05 -3.16 -2.89
N ALA A 179 5.75 -3.95 -2.06
CA ALA A 179 5.11 -4.94 -1.19
C ALA A 179 4.17 -4.32 -0.14
N GLY A 180 4.30 -3.03 0.17
CA GLY A 180 3.37 -2.30 1.04
C GLY A 180 2.02 -2.01 0.36
N ALA A 181 1.98 -1.87 -0.97
CA ALA A 181 0.70 -1.87 -1.71
C ALA A 181 0.00 -3.23 -1.59
N ARG A 182 0.77 -4.31 -1.39
CA ARG A 182 0.29 -5.64 -0.96
C ARG A 182 0.01 -5.72 0.55
N GLY A 183 0.05 -4.59 1.25
CA GLY A 183 -0.39 -4.44 2.63
C GLY A 183 -1.73 -5.15 2.77
N THR A 184 -1.72 -6.11 3.67
CA THR A 184 -2.77 -7.10 3.87
C THR A 184 -4.12 -6.43 3.98
N LEU A 185 -4.93 -6.56 2.92
CA LEU A 185 -6.38 -6.42 2.98
C LEU A 185 -6.94 -7.57 3.85
N GLN A 186 -6.55 -7.63 5.14
CA GLN A 186 -7.09 -8.54 6.13
C GLN A 186 -8.21 -7.80 6.86
N ALA A 187 -9.42 -7.93 6.34
CA ALA A 187 -10.63 -7.75 7.13
C ALA A 187 -11.15 -9.15 7.48
N GLY A 188 -10.95 -9.56 8.73
CA GLY A 188 -11.62 -10.71 9.33
C GLY A 188 -10.85 -12.03 9.27
N SER A 189 -10.66 -12.62 10.44
CA SER A 189 -10.32 -14.02 10.70
C SER A 189 -11.45 -14.95 10.25
N GLY A 190 -11.65 -15.08 8.94
CA GLY A 190 -12.38 -16.19 8.31
C GLY A 190 -11.40 -17.24 7.80
N PRO A 191 -11.83 -18.49 7.54
CA PRO A 191 -10.97 -19.53 6.98
C PRO A 191 -10.29 -19.00 5.71
N ALA A 192 -8.97 -19.19 5.62
CA ALA A 192 -8.13 -18.68 4.53
C ALA A 192 -8.81 -18.93 3.17
N PRO A 193 -8.86 -17.93 2.25
CA PRO A 193 -9.57 -18.08 0.99
C PRO A 193 -9.01 -19.28 0.21
N ALA A 194 -9.88 -20.26 -0.04
CA ALA A 194 -9.56 -21.43 -0.84
C ALA A 194 -9.71 -21.09 -2.33
N TYR A 195 -8.65 -21.31 -3.10
CA TYR A 195 -8.71 -21.22 -4.56
C TYR A 195 -9.24 -22.53 -5.14
N VAL A 196 -10.34 -22.48 -5.90
CA VAL A 196 -10.87 -23.66 -6.61
C VAL A 196 -10.21 -23.71 -7.99
N VAL A 197 -9.43 -24.77 -8.24
CA VAL A 197 -8.71 -25.00 -9.49
C VAL A 197 -9.69 -25.10 -10.65
N ARG A 198 -9.43 -24.36 -11.73
CA ARG A 198 -10.26 -24.32 -12.95
C ARG A 198 -9.60 -25.11 -14.07
N ARG A 199 -10.39 -25.43 -15.09
CA ARG A 199 -9.87 -26.07 -16.31
C ARG A 199 -8.77 -25.20 -16.92
N GLY A 200 -7.59 -25.79 -17.10
CA GLY A 200 -6.43 -25.12 -17.68
C GLY A 200 -5.55 -24.34 -16.69
N ASP A 201 -5.85 -24.35 -15.39
CA ASP A 201 -4.95 -23.74 -14.41
C ASP A 201 -3.67 -24.57 -14.21
N THR A 202 -2.55 -23.86 -14.02
CA THR A 202 -1.29 -24.43 -13.51
C THR A 202 -0.92 -23.83 -12.15
N LEU A 203 -0.10 -24.52 -11.35
CA LEU A 203 0.38 -23.97 -10.08
C LEU A 203 1.11 -22.63 -10.25
N SER A 204 1.86 -22.46 -11.34
CA SER A 204 2.61 -21.23 -11.64
C SER A 204 1.69 -20.05 -11.91
N GLU A 205 0.62 -20.26 -12.69
CA GLU A 205 -0.36 -19.20 -12.96
C GLU A 205 -1.19 -18.87 -11.73
N ILE A 206 -1.57 -19.87 -10.93
CA ILE A 206 -2.27 -19.65 -9.66
C ILE A 206 -1.39 -18.85 -8.72
N ALA A 207 -0.14 -19.29 -8.51
CA ALA A 207 0.85 -18.62 -7.67
C ALA A 207 1.06 -17.16 -8.11
N SER A 208 1.21 -16.92 -9.42
CA SER A 208 1.34 -15.57 -9.98
C SER A 208 0.09 -14.72 -9.77
N ARG A 209 -1.11 -15.28 -9.92
CA ARG A 209 -2.38 -14.57 -9.73
C ARG A 209 -2.65 -14.24 -8.26
N THR A 210 -2.26 -15.14 -7.34
CA THR A 210 -2.50 -14.98 -5.90
C THR A 210 -1.35 -14.33 -5.17
N GLY A 211 -0.22 -14.06 -5.85
CA GLY A 211 0.94 -13.37 -5.27
C GLY A 211 1.74 -14.21 -4.28
N VAL A 212 1.68 -15.54 -4.36
CA VAL A 212 2.49 -16.48 -3.56
C VAL A 212 3.47 -17.21 -4.46
N SER A 213 4.53 -17.82 -3.93
CA SER A 213 5.39 -18.68 -4.74
C SER A 213 4.78 -20.07 -4.94
N VAL A 214 5.16 -20.76 -6.02
CA VAL A 214 4.76 -22.17 -6.26
C VAL A 214 5.23 -23.07 -5.10
N ALA A 215 6.41 -22.81 -4.55
CA ALA A 215 6.94 -23.55 -3.41
C ALA A 215 6.08 -23.40 -2.17
N GLN A 216 5.66 -22.18 -1.84
CA GLN A 216 4.74 -21.92 -0.72
C GLN A 216 3.39 -22.59 -0.97
N LEU A 217 2.82 -22.42 -2.17
CA LEU A 217 1.54 -23.02 -2.55
C LEU A 217 1.56 -24.55 -2.43
N ARG A 218 2.66 -25.19 -2.83
CA ARG A 218 2.85 -26.64 -2.67
C ARG A 218 2.95 -27.05 -1.21
N ALA A 219 3.82 -26.39 -0.44
CA ALA A 219 4.01 -26.68 0.98
C ALA A 219 2.70 -26.54 1.76
N ALA A 220 1.90 -25.52 1.43
CA ALA A 220 0.63 -25.26 2.10
C ALA A 220 -0.46 -26.31 1.87
N ASN A 221 -0.34 -27.07 0.78
CA ASN A 221 -1.31 -28.05 0.31
C ASN A 221 -0.75 -29.49 0.27
N GLY A 222 0.44 -29.72 0.83
CA GLY A 222 1.08 -31.05 0.81
C GLY A 222 1.39 -31.59 -0.59
N LEU A 223 1.55 -30.72 -1.60
CA LEU A 223 1.74 -31.13 -2.98
C LEU A 223 3.20 -31.49 -3.26
N ARG A 224 3.45 -32.75 -3.62
CA ARG A 224 4.79 -33.24 -3.98
C ARG A 224 5.23 -32.84 -5.38
N GLY A 225 4.33 -32.36 -6.24
CA GLY A 225 4.64 -31.93 -7.61
C GLY A 225 3.71 -30.81 -8.10
N SER A 226 3.59 -30.65 -9.42
CA SER A 226 2.81 -29.57 -10.05
C SER A 226 1.38 -29.97 -10.46
N LEU A 227 1.00 -31.23 -10.26
CA LEU A 227 -0.31 -31.74 -10.66
C LEU A 227 -1.41 -31.21 -9.74
N ILE A 228 -2.45 -30.65 -10.36
CA ILE A 228 -3.66 -30.16 -9.71
C ILE A 228 -4.87 -30.54 -10.55
N ASN A 229 -5.99 -30.85 -9.90
CA ASN A 229 -7.22 -31.29 -10.56
C ASN A 229 -8.26 -30.17 -10.59
N VAL A 230 -9.02 -30.07 -11.68
CA VAL A 230 -10.16 -29.14 -11.74
C VAL A 230 -11.14 -29.42 -10.59
N GLY A 231 -11.57 -28.37 -9.90
CA GLY A 231 -12.41 -28.46 -8.70
C GLY A 231 -11.64 -28.62 -7.39
N GLN A 232 -10.33 -28.90 -7.44
CA GLN A 232 -9.49 -29.00 -6.23
C GLN A 232 -9.44 -27.66 -5.50
N LYS A 233 -9.62 -27.69 -4.18
CA LYS A 233 -9.46 -26.51 -3.31
C LYS A 233 -8.01 -26.43 -2.84
N LEU A 234 -7.34 -25.33 -3.17
CA LEU A 234 -6.00 -25.02 -2.72
C LEU A 234 -6.05 -23.94 -1.64
N ARG A 235 -5.41 -24.22 -0.50
CA ARG A 235 -5.11 -23.24 0.54
C ARG A 235 -4.01 -22.31 0.04
N ILE A 236 -4.27 -21.01 0.00
CA ILE A 236 -3.28 -20.02 -0.41
C ILE A 236 -2.52 -19.52 0.84
N PRO A 237 -1.24 -19.85 1.03
CA PRO A 237 -0.46 -19.42 2.20
C PRO A 237 -0.09 -17.94 2.12
N GLY A 238 -0.16 -17.24 3.26
CA GLY A 238 0.05 -15.78 3.32
C GLY A 238 -1.06 -15.00 4.04
N THR A 239 -2.01 -15.70 4.70
CA THR A 239 -3.05 -15.06 5.53
C THR A 239 -3.02 -15.49 7.00
N ALA A 240 -1.90 -16.01 7.50
CA ALA A 240 -1.63 -16.20 8.92
C ALA A 240 -0.13 -16.39 9.10
N SER A 241 0.50 -15.49 9.85
CA SER A 241 1.76 -15.79 10.50
C SER A 241 1.59 -15.33 11.94
N ASP A 242 0.93 -16.17 12.74
CA ASP A 242 1.43 -16.39 14.08
C ASP A 242 2.67 -17.27 13.92
N ALA A 243 3.81 -16.68 14.27
CA ALA A 243 4.86 -17.43 14.94
C ALA A 243 5.40 -16.48 16.02
N SER A 244 4.86 -16.60 17.22
CA SER A 244 5.43 -16.04 18.41
C SER A 244 6.49 -16.99 18.97
N SER A 245 7.55 -16.37 19.50
CA SER A 245 8.49 -16.85 20.53
C SER A 245 9.75 -17.60 20.07
N GLY A 246 10.92 -16.95 20.27
CA GLY A 246 12.15 -17.65 20.65
C GLY A 246 13.47 -17.19 20.01
N SER A 247 14.18 -16.30 20.73
CA SER A 247 15.63 -16.03 20.70
C SER A 247 16.28 -15.25 19.53
N GLU A 248 17.12 -14.31 19.96
CA GLU A 248 17.99 -13.41 19.20
C GLU A 248 18.96 -14.16 18.26
N ALA A 249 18.94 -13.79 16.99
CA ALA A 249 20.12 -13.67 16.14
C ALA A 249 19.79 -12.69 15.00
N MET A 250 20.55 -11.60 14.92
CA MET A 250 20.46 -10.61 13.85
C MET A 250 20.70 -11.26 12.49
N ALA A 251 19.63 -11.66 11.80
CA ALA A 251 19.69 -11.99 10.38
C ALA A 251 19.73 -10.67 9.60
N VAL A 252 20.95 -10.17 9.38
CA VAL A 252 21.21 -8.99 8.55
C VAL A 252 20.68 -9.28 7.15
N ASN A 253 19.60 -8.61 6.76
CA ASN A 253 19.03 -8.73 5.43
C ASN A 253 19.89 -7.89 4.47
N GLU A 254 21.03 -8.45 4.05
CA GLU A 254 22.02 -7.82 3.18
C GLU A 254 21.52 -7.80 1.72
N ILE A 255 21.34 -6.61 1.17
CA ILE A 255 20.94 -6.39 -0.23
C ILE A 255 22.16 -5.98 -1.04
N ILE A 256 22.38 -6.64 -2.18
CA ILE A 256 23.42 -6.25 -3.14
C ILE A 256 22.81 -5.31 -4.18
N TYR A 257 23.35 -4.10 -4.31
CA TYR A 257 22.86 -3.06 -5.22
C TYR A 257 23.95 -2.60 -6.19
N ARG A 258 23.64 -2.56 -7.48
CA ARG A 258 24.52 -1.95 -8.49
C ARG A 258 24.14 -0.50 -8.75
N VAL A 259 25.08 0.40 -8.54
CA VAL A 259 24.95 1.85 -8.73
C VAL A 259 24.61 2.16 -10.19
N ASN A 260 23.60 2.99 -10.39
CA ASN A 260 23.16 3.48 -11.69
C ASN A 260 23.56 4.93 -11.91
N ARG A 261 23.50 5.40 -13.16
CA ARG A 261 23.78 6.80 -13.51
C ARG A 261 22.87 7.75 -12.71
N GLY A 262 23.48 8.72 -12.02
CA GLY A 262 22.78 9.71 -11.20
C GLY A 262 22.42 9.24 -9.79
N ASP A 263 22.88 8.07 -9.34
CA ASP A 263 22.75 7.66 -7.94
C ASP A 263 23.60 8.52 -7.00
N THR A 264 23.11 8.70 -5.78
CA THR A 264 23.85 9.28 -4.64
C THR A 264 23.71 8.34 -3.46
N LEU A 265 24.67 8.31 -2.54
CA LEU A 265 24.58 7.49 -1.33
C LEU A 265 23.31 7.80 -0.55
N TRP A 266 22.92 9.08 -0.46
CA TRP A 266 21.69 9.50 0.20
C TRP A 266 20.45 8.87 -0.44
N ARG A 267 20.34 8.90 -1.78
CA ARG A 267 19.18 8.34 -2.50
C ARG A 267 19.13 6.81 -2.39
N ILE A 268 20.28 6.15 -2.36
CA ILE A 268 20.37 4.70 -2.16
C ILE A 268 20.01 4.34 -0.71
N ALA A 269 20.62 5.00 0.27
CA ALA A 269 20.38 4.77 1.68
C ALA A 269 18.89 4.94 2.02
N ASN A 270 18.28 6.03 1.55
CA ASN A 270 16.86 6.30 1.73
C ASN A 270 15.98 5.24 1.04
N ARG A 271 16.31 4.84 -0.19
CA ARG A 271 15.57 3.79 -0.93
C ARG A 271 15.51 2.46 -0.17
N TYR A 272 16.60 2.11 0.51
CA TYR A 272 16.74 0.81 1.14
C TYR A 272 16.55 0.83 2.66
N GLY A 273 16.22 1.99 3.24
CA GLY A 273 15.98 2.13 4.68
C GLY A 273 17.25 1.91 5.51
N THR A 274 18.38 2.47 5.08
CA THR A 274 19.64 2.50 5.84
C THR A 274 20.15 3.95 5.92
N SER A 275 21.23 4.20 6.67
CA SER A 275 21.87 5.53 6.70
C SER A 275 23.03 5.60 5.71
N VAL A 276 23.38 6.80 5.25
CA VAL A 276 24.58 7.03 4.43
C VAL A 276 25.84 6.55 5.16
N GLU A 277 25.89 6.75 6.47
CA GLU A 277 26.98 6.28 7.31
C GLU A 277 27.07 4.76 7.37
N GLN A 278 25.96 4.07 7.58
CA GLN A 278 25.92 2.61 7.59
C GLN A 278 26.24 2.03 6.22
N LEU A 279 25.73 2.63 5.14
CA LEU A 279 26.05 2.24 3.77
C LEU A 279 27.54 2.40 3.46
N ARG A 280 28.19 3.48 3.93
CA ARG A 280 29.65 3.65 3.81
C ARG A 280 30.41 2.60 4.60
N ARG A 281 30.03 2.37 5.86
CA ARG A 281 30.65 1.38 6.74
C ARG A 281 30.56 -0.04 6.15
N SER A 282 29.40 -0.44 5.64
CA SER A 282 29.19 -1.74 5.00
C SER A 282 30.01 -1.96 3.71
N ASN A 283 30.51 -0.88 3.11
CA ASN A 283 31.27 -0.92 1.85
C ASN A 283 32.70 -0.39 1.99
N SER A 284 33.18 -0.17 3.22
CA SER A 284 34.51 0.40 3.51
C SER A 284 34.80 1.69 2.70
N GLN A 285 33.79 2.52 2.48
CA GLN A 285 33.89 3.69 1.60
C GLN A 285 34.21 4.98 2.38
N ALA A 286 35.23 5.72 1.95
CA ALA A 286 35.72 6.92 2.65
C ALA A 286 34.92 8.21 2.38
N GLY A 287 34.05 8.23 1.35
CA GLY A 287 33.29 9.43 0.95
C GLY A 287 32.01 9.10 0.17
N ASP A 288 31.38 10.12 -0.41
CA ASP A 288 30.05 10.00 -1.02
C ASP A 288 30.07 9.75 -2.54
N ALA A 289 31.26 9.75 -3.13
CA ALA A 289 31.45 9.49 -4.56
C ALA A 289 31.01 8.06 -4.92
N LEU A 290 30.23 7.95 -5.99
CA LEU A 290 29.74 6.68 -6.53
C LEU A 290 30.11 6.55 -8.00
N GLN A 291 30.58 5.37 -8.39
CA GLN A 291 30.83 5.03 -9.79
C GLN A 291 29.66 4.26 -10.37
N VAL A 292 29.21 4.63 -11.57
CA VAL A 292 28.17 3.85 -12.27
C VAL A 292 28.68 2.43 -12.48
N GLY A 293 27.88 1.45 -12.08
CA GLY A 293 28.25 0.03 -12.09
C GLY A 293 28.91 -0.47 -10.81
N GLN A 294 29.28 0.40 -9.86
CA GLN A 294 29.79 -0.02 -8.54
C GLN A 294 28.76 -0.89 -7.81
N VAL A 295 29.21 -1.93 -7.12
CA VAL A 295 28.35 -2.81 -6.34
C VAL A 295 28.46 -2.45 -4.85
N LEU A 296 27.32 -2.21 -4.21
CA LEU A 296 27.19 -1.86 -2.80
C LEU A 296 26.46 -2.96 -2.04
N LYS A 297 26.99 -3.31 -0.87
CA LYS A 297 26.35 -4.11 0.17
C LYS A 297 25.52 -3.21 1.06
N ILE A 298 24.23 -3.47 1.16
CA ILE A 298 23.28 -2.64 1.90
C ILE A 298 22.71 -3.46 3.04
N SER A 299 23.11 -3.13 4.26
CA SER A 299 22.51 -3.70 5.47
C SER A 299 21.28 -2.88 5.85
N LYS A 300 20.11 -3.52 5.93
CA LYS A 300 18.92 -2.92 6.54
C LYS A 300 19.12 -2.82 8.04
N GLY A 301 18.97 -1.62 8.58
CA GLY A 301 19.00 -1.31 10.01
C GLY A 301 17.60 -1.32 10.60
#